data_AF-A0A961VN45-F1
#
_entry.id   AF-A0A961VN45-F1
#
_cell.length_a   1.000
_cell.length_b   1.000
_cell.length_c   1.000
_cell.angle_alpha   90.00
_cell.angle_beta   90.00
_cell.angle_gamma   90.00
#
_symmetry.space_group_name_H-M   'P 1'
#
loop_
_entity.id
_entity.type
_entity.pdbx_description
1 polymer ?
#
loop_
_entity_poly.entity_id
_entity_poly.type
_entity_poly.pdbx_seq_one_letter_code
_entity_poly.pdbx_strand_id
1 'polypeptide(L)' 'MTAKNKERPLYRVTFSRITGTDDNGQQILARPVEIGAAWSRKNDKQGAIIALDIIPTDLVNRNGVLFLVPVNTASEGSKR' A
#
# COMPACT_ATOMS: atom_id res chain seq x y z
N MET A 1 9.38 -16.16 -29.67
CA MET A 1 9.42 -14.87 -28.95
C MET A 1 8.70 -15.07 -27.61
N THR A 2 9.44 -15.24 -26.51
CA THR A 2 8.87 -15.42 -25.17
C THR A 2 8.44 -14.07 -24.61
N ALA A 3 7.17 -13.94 -24.23
CA ALA A 3 6.64 -12.72 -23.62
C ALA A 3 7.42 -12.40 -22.33
N LYS A 4 8.02 -11.21 -22.23
CA LYS A 4 8.56 -10.69 -20.97
C LYS A 4 7.40 -10.64 -19.96
N ASN A 5 7.42 -11.53 -18.97
CA ASN A 5 6.49 -11.48 -17.87
C ASN A 5 6.73 -10.14 -17.16
N LYS A 6 5.78 -9.19 -17.28
CA LYS A 6 5.94 -7.86 -16.69
C LYS A 6 5.96 -8.04 -15.17
N GLU A 7 7.09 -7.69 -14.55
CA GLU A 7 7.23 -7.65 -13.10
C GLU A 7 6.12 -6.76 -12.52
N ARG A 8 5.37 -7.29 -11.56
CA ARG A 8 4.29 -6.57 -10.87
C ARG A 8 4.74 -6.29 -9.44
N PRO A 9 4.29 -5.17 -8.83
CA PRO A 9 4.53 -4.94 -7.41
C PRO A 9 3.87 -6.04 -6.57
N LEU A 10 4.30 -6.18 -5.32
CA LEU A 10 3.66 -7.03 -4.32
C LEU A 10 2.41 -6.35 -3.75
N TYR A 11 2.53 -5.05 -3.44
CA TYR A 11 1.47 -4.24 -2.86
C TYR A 11 1.39 -2.86 -3.51
N ARG A 12 0.19 -2.28 -3.57
CA ARG A 12 -0.02 -0.83 -3.66
C ARG A 12 0.17 -0.23 -2.28
N VAL A 13 0.80 0.92 -2.22
CA VAL A 13 1.01 1.67 -0.98
C VAL A 13 0.02 2.81 -0.96
N THR A 14 -0.88 2.80 0.02
CA THR A 14 -1.87 3.88 0.19
C THR A 14 -1.69 4.55 1.54
N PHE A 15 -1.98 5.84 1.61
CA PHE A 15 -1.91 6.62 2.85
C PHE A 15 -3.25 7.29 3.16
N SER A 16 -3.65 7.23 4.43
CA SER A 16 -4.77 7.98 4.98
C SER A 16 -4.27 8.88 6.10
N ARG A 17 -4.44 10.20 5.95
CA ARG A 17 -4.19 11.13 7.05
C ARG A 17 -5.22 10.96 8.17
N ILE A 18 -4.82 11.26 9.40
CA ILE A 18 -5.76 11.37 10.52
C ILE A 18 -6.44 12.74 10.46
N THR A 19 -7.77 12.75 10.58
CA THR A 19 -8.58 13.99 10.53
C THR A 19 -9.19 14.36 11.87
N GLY A 20 -9.09 13.50 12.87
CA GLY A 20 -9.62 13.72 14.21
C GLY A 20 -9.68 12.42 15.00
N THR A 21 -10.47 12.45 16.07
CA THR A 21 -10.70 11.32 16.97
C THR A 21 -12.20 11.21 17.23
N ASP A 22 -12.75 10.00 17.28
CA ASP A 22 -14.15 9.77 17.64
C ASP A 22 -14.39 9.82 19.16
N ASP A 23 -15.66 9.68 19.56
CA ASP A 23 -16.07 9.73 20.98
C ASP A 23 -15.46 8.61 21.85
N ASN A 24 -14.93 7.55 21.22
CA ASN A 24 -14.28 6.43 21.89
C ASN A 24 -12.75 6.56 21.92
N GLY A 25 -12.20 7.68 21.45
CA GLY A 25 -10.75 7.89 21.40
C GLY A 25 -10.06 7.24 20.19
N GLN A 26 -10.81 6.75 19.19
CA GLN A 26 -10.24 6.13 17.99
C GLN A 26 -9.96 7.17 16.90
N GLN A 27 -8.85 7.01 16.20
CA GLN A 27 -8.46 7.91 15.11
C GLN A 27 -9.42 7.81 13.93
N ILE A 28 -9.91 8.95 13.46
CA ILE A 28 -10.71 9.05 12.24
C ILE A 28 -9.75 9.26 11.07
N LEU A 29 -9.83 8.37 10.08
CA LEU A 29 -8.97 8.39 8.90
C LEU A 29 -9.68 9.02 7.70
N ALA A 30 -8.94 9.83 6.95
CA ALA A 30 -9.40 10.30 5.64
C ALA A 30 -9.44 9.16 4.61
N ARG A 31 -10.08 9.44 3.47
CA ARG A 31 -10.05 8.54 2.32
C ARG A 31 -8.60 8.21 1.93
N PRO A 32 -8.26 6.92 1.76
CA PRO A 32 -6.91 6.52 1.36
C PRO A 32 -6.60 6.98 -0.06
N VAL A 33 -5.36 7.40 -0.27
CA VAL A 33 -4.81 7.77 -1.57
C VAL A 33 -3.62 6.87 -1.86
N GLU A 34 -3.54 6.29 -3.06
CA GLU A 34 -2.37 5.54 -3.52
C GLU A 34 -1.20 6.51 -3.74
N ILE A 35 -0.06 6.21 -3.11
CA ILE A 35 1.15 7.06 -3.12
C ILE A 35 2.38 6.32 -3.65
N GLY A 36 2.24 5.04 -3.99
CA GLY A 36 3.32 4.24 -4.53
C GLY A 36 3.04 2.75 -4.51
N ALA A 37 4.10 1.95 -4.55
CA ALA A 37 4.02 0.50 -4.55
C ALA A 37 5.21 -0.15 -3.82
N ALA A 38 4.99 -1.35 -3.30
CA ALA A 38 6.03 -2.19 -2.70
C ALA A 38 6.42 -3.31 -3.67
N TRP A 39 7.71 -3.46 -3.94
CA TRP A 39 8.28 -4.42 -4.89
C TRP A 39 9.10 -5.48 -4.18
N SER A 40 9.12 -6.72 -4.70
CA SER A 40 10.02 -7.76 -4.20
C SER A 40 11.48 -7.35 -4.37
N ARG A 41 12.34 -7.73 -3.41
CA ARG A 41 13.78 -7.56 -3.60
C ARG A 41 14.32 -8.61 -4.58
N LYS A 42 15.29 -8.21 -5.40
CA LYS A 42 16.01 -9.11 -6.31
C LYS A 42 17.03 -9.98 -5.56
N ASN A 43 17.46 -11.07 -6.21
CA ASN A 43 18.52 -11.99 -5.74
C ASN A 43 18.18 -12.68 -4.41
N ASP A 44 16.99 -13.27 -4.30
CA ASP A 44 16.53 -14.09 -3.16
C ASP A 44 16.53 -13.38 -1.80
N LYS A 45 16.54 -12.05 -1.81
CA LYS A 45 16.45 -11.24 -0.59
C LYS A 45 15.02 -11.21 -0.10
N GLN A 46 14.81 -11.49 1.18
CA GLN A 46 13.50 -11.37 1.81
C GLN A 46 13.08 -9.90 1.97
N GLY A 47 11.77 -9.67 1.98
CA GLY A 47 11.13 -8.36 2.17
C GLY A 47 10.82 -7.62 0.86
N ALA A 48 10.35 -6.38 1.02
CA ALA A 48 9.93 -5.52 -0.08
C ALA A 48 10.58 -4.14 -0.03
N ILE A 49 10.71 -3.49 -1.19
CA ILE A 49 11.15 -2.10 -1.34
C ILE A 49 9.93 -1.25 -1.66
N ILE A 50 9.64 -0.26 -0.81
CA ILE A 50 8.62 0.75 -1.09
C ILE A 50 9.22 1.80 -2.02
N ALA A 51 8.60 1.98 -3.18
CA ALA A 51 8.83 3.09 -4.08
C ALA A 51 7.63 4.03 -3.97
N LEU A 52 7.86 5.26 -3.51
CA LEU A 52 6.85 6.31 -3.42
C LEU A 52 6.90 7.18 -4.66
N ASP A 53 5.76 7.32 -5.34
CA ASP A 53 5.58 8.25 -6.45
C ASP A 53 5.26 9.66 -5.93
N ILE A 54 4.61 9.74 -4.75
CA ILE A 54 4.24 10.97 -4.06
C ILE A 54 4.56 10.82 -2.57
N ILE A 55 5.10 11.85 -1.93
CA ILE A 55 5.33 11.90 -0.49
C ILE A 55 4.39 12.94 0.13
N PRO A 56 3.30 12.53 0.82
CA PRO A 56 2.41 13.46 1.51
C PRO A 56 3.13 14.18 2.68
N THR A 57 2.86 15.46 2.89
CA THR A 57 3.38 16.21 4.05
C THR A 57 2.92 15.60 5.37
N ASP A 58 1.67 15.13 5.44
CA ASP A 58 1.12 14.42 6.60
C ASP A 58 1.88 13.12 6.92
N LEU A 59 2.43 12.43 5.91
CA LEU A 59 3.27 11.24 6.13
C LEU A 59 4.58 11.63 6.83
N VAL A 60 5.20 12.74 6.41
CA VAL A 60 6.43 13.27 7.03
C VAL A 60 6.16 13.67 8.48
N ASN A 61 5.00 14.26 8.75
CA ASN A 61 4.56 14.66 10.09
C ASN A 61 4.02 13.48 10.93
N ARG A 62 4.07 12.25 10.43
CA ARG A 62 3.55 11.03 11.09
C ARG A 62 2.05 11.14 11.47
N ASN A 63 1.29 11.91 10.71
CA ASN A 63 -0.12 12.19 10.93
C ASN A 63 -1.00 11.33 10.01
N GLY A 64 -0.89 10.01 10.12
CA GLY A 64 -1.65 9.11 9.27
C GLY A 64 -1.19 7.67 9.35
N VAL A 65 -1.84 6.84 8.54
CA VAL A 65 -1.60 5.41 8.45
C VAL A 65 -1.26 5.04 7.02
N LEU A 66 -0.24 4.19 6.86
CA LEU A 66 0.17 3.62 5.59
C LEU A 66 -0.33 2.18 5.50
N PHE A 67 -0.98 1.85 4.39
CA PHE A 67 -1.51 0.52 4.11
C PHE A 67 -0.77 -0.12 2.93
N LEU A 68 -0.60 -1.43 3.01
CA LEU A 68 -0.11 -2.28 1.94
C LEU A 68 -1.28 -3.10 1.37
N VAL A 69 -1.74 -2.75 0.17
CA VAL A 69 -2.87 -3.39 -0.49
C VAL A 69 -2.36 -4.36 -1.56
N PRO A 70 -2.63 -5.67 -1.50
CA PRO A 70 -2.13 -6.63 -2.49
C PRO A 70 -2.59 -6.26 -3.91
N VAL A 71 -1.70 -6.34 -4.91
CA VAL A 71 -2.03 -5.87 -6.26
C VAL A 71 -2.86 -6.85 -7.10
N ASN A 72 -3.03 -8.09 -6.65
CA ASN A 72 -3.97 -9.09 -7.18
C ASN A 72 -3.95 -10.37 -6.30
N THR A 73 -5.06 -10.67 -5.62
CA THR A 73 -5.41 -12.01 -5.14
C THR A 73 -6.54 -12.56 -6.01
N ALA A 74 -6.24 -12.89 -7.28
CA ALA A 74 -7.17 -13.62 -8.12
C ALA A 74 -7.01 -15.13 -7.91
N SER A 75 -7.50 -15.63 -6.78
CA SER A 75 -8.11 -16.97 -6.62
C SER A 75 -8.58 -17.16 -5.18
N GLU A 76 -9.79 -16.71 -4.84
CA GLU A 76 -10.78 -17.46 -4.05
C GLU A 76 -12.02 -16.58 -3.80
N GLY A 77 -12.84 -16.52 -4.83
CA GLY A 77 -14.20 -15.99 -4.78
C GLY A 77 -15.05 -16.78 -5.76
N SER A 78 -15.19 -18.08 -5.53
CA SER A 78 -16.31 -18.86 -6.06
C SER A 78 -16.45 -20.19 -5.32
N LYS A 79 -17.13 -20.16 -4.17
CA LYS A 79 -18.11 -21.20 -3.83
C LYS A 79 -19.08 -20.69 -2.76
N ARG A 80 -20.30 -20.45 -3.25
CA ARG A 80 -21.61 -20.43 -2.57
C ARG A 80 -21.94 -19.21 -1.73
#